data_AF-A0A0F9IBB8-F1
#
_entry.id   AF-A0A0F9IBB8-F1
#
_cell.length_a   1.000
_cell.length_b   1.000
_cell.length_c   1.000
_cell.angle_alpha   90.00
_cell.angle_beta   90.00
_cell.angle_gamma   90.00
#
_symmetry.space_group_name_H-M   'P 1'
#
loop_
_entity.id
_entity.type
_entity.pdbx_description
1 polymer ?
#
loop_
_entity_poly.entity_id
_entity_poly.type
_entity_poly.pdbx_seq_one_letter_code
_entity_poly.pdbx_strand_id
1 'polypeptide(L)'
;RWLGRHDTPKSPHKEHGPKGKHQGAGQAVHAGKIHEGLSSIFTGKYEGAGLMSSAPRPGFNVSIAGDSMDIGKRFQQLEDVSGVWEGEMEQSYMANFPRHANPRQVLRAAAKAGKANDQDAVFVRYDDMRNRPAGLWEKAKAYTLQTPQGIIDMIDPSEKNLKAAAKMAKRFGGGQYTVKPVWTRLLERGKHY
;
A
#
# COMPACT_ATOMS: atom_id res chain seq x y z
N ARG A 1 -12.71 -57.93 42.93
CA ARG A 1 -11.25 -58.04 42.68
C ARG A 1 -10.58 -56.86 43.37
N TRP A 2 -9.54 -57.15 44.14
CA TRP A 2 -8.76 -56.28 45.03
C TRP A 2 -7.47 -55.81 44.32
N LEU A 3 -6.79 -54.78 44.87
CA LEU A 3 -5.46 -54.19 44.53
C LEU A 3 -5.44 -53.12 43.41
N GLY A 4 -4.78 -51.97 43.50
CA GLY A 4 -3.76 -51.43 44.42
C GLY A 4 -2.89 -50.41 43.62
N ARG A 5 -2.48 -49.31 44.26
CA ARG A 5 -1.75 -48.16 43.66
C ARG A 5 -0.23 -48.37 43.51
N HIS A 6 0.36 -47.54 42.63
CA HIS A 6 1.73 -46.95 42.58
C HIS A 6 2.97 -47.81 42.28
N ASP A 7 3.70 -47.44 41.22
CA ASP A 7 5.07 -46.89 41.31
C ASP A 7 5.48 -46.19 39.99
N THR A 8 6.17 -45.04 40.10
CA THR A 8 6.71 -44.25 38.98
C THR A 8 8.23 -44.15 39.14
N PRO A 9 9.02 -44.11 38.06
CA PRO A 9 10.05 -43.06 38.01
C PRO A 9 10.32 -42.41 36.63
N LYS A 10 10.44 -41.07 36.69
CA LYS A 10 11.19 -40.06 35.90
C LYS A 10 11.72 -40.34 34.46
N SER A 11 11.39 -39.38 33.57
CA SER A 11 11.93 -39.11 32.21
C SER A 11 13.47 -38.93 32.15
N PRO A 12 14.13 -39.01 30.96
CA PRO A 12 14.31 -37.81 30.11
C PRO A 12 14.50 -38.03 28.57
N HIS A 13 14.44 -36.90 27.84
CA HIS A 13 14.85 -36.62 26.43
C HIS A 13 13.82 -36.89 25.32
N LYS A 14 13.16 -35.85 24.78
CA LYS A 14 13.58 -34.96 23.66
C LYS A 14 13.87 -35.72 22.37
N GLU A 15 12.88 -35.73 21.48
CA GLU A 15 13.12 -35.56 20.05
C GLU A 15 12.10 -34.58 19.47
N HIS A 16 12.60 -33.81 18.52
CA HIS A 16 12.12 -32.51 18.10
C HIS A 16 11.13 -32.63 16.94
N GLY A 17 9.88 -32.21 17.14
CA GLY A 17 9.06 -31.73 16.03
C GLY A 17 9.55 -30.34 15.59
N PRO A 18 9.59 -30.02 14.29
CA PRO A 18 10.26 -28.81 13.80
C PRO A 18 9.57 -27.57 14.34
N LYS A 19 10.31 -26.77 15.13
CA LYS A 19 10.01 -25.35 15.37
C LYS A 19 10.17 -24.61 14.04
N GLY A 20 9.14 -24.62 13.22
CA GLY A 20 9.01 -23.67 12.13
C GLY A 20 8.88 -22.27 12.73
N LYS A 21 9.97 -21.50 12.77
CA LYS A 21 9.86 -20.05 12.94
C LYS A 21 8.94 -19.55 11.83
N HIS A 22 7.75 -19.06 12.19
CA HIS A 22 6.85 -18.38 11.28
C HIS A 22 7.57 -17.14 10.70
N GLN A 23 8.30 -17.32 9.59
CA GLN A 23 8.96 -16.20 8.90
C GLN A 23 7.92 -15.16 8.44
N GLY A 24 6.69 -15.57 8.16
CA GLY A 24 5.58 -14.68 7.79
C GLY A 24 5.03 -13.83 8.94
N ALA A 25 5.00 -14.31 10.18
CA ALA A 25 4.44 -13.57 11.30
C ALA A 25 5.32 -12.37 11.69
N GLY A 26 6.65 -12.56 11.67
CA GLY A 26 7.60 -11.47 11.89
C GLY A 26 7.52 -10.40 10.80
N GLN A 27 7.42 -10.81 9.53
CA GLN A 27 7.27 -9.89 8.42
C GLN A 27 5.96 -9.09 8.47
N ALA A 28 4.84 -9.74 8.83
CA ALA A 28 3.55 -9.06 9.00
C ALA A 28 3.59 -8.02 10.14
N VAL A 29 4.21 -8.34 11.27
CA VAL A 29 4.40 -7.37 12.39
C VAL A 29 5.28 -6.19 11.96
N HIS A 30 6.33 -6.42 11.17
CA HIS A 30 7.16 -5.35 10.66
C HIS A 30 6.46 -4.48 9.61
N ALA A 31 5.63 -5.06 8.74
CA ALA A 31 4.79 -4.32 7.80
C ALA A 31 3.78 -3.42 8.52
N GLY A 32 3.11 -3.93 9.57
CA GLY A 32 2.22 -3.13 10.42
C GLY A 32 2.93 -1.93 11.06
N LYS A 33 4.15 -2.13 11.59
CA LYS A 33 4.96 -1.04 12.16
C LYS A 33 5.41 0.00 11.12
N ILE A 34 5.63 -0.41 9.87
CA ILE A 34 5.93 0.52 8.79
C ILE A 34 4.68 1.33 8.45
N HIS A 35 3.51 0.68 8.35
CA HIS A 35 2.24 1.35 8.10
C HIS A 35 1.90 2.39 9.17
N GLU A 36 2.02 2.03 10.45
CA GLU A 36 1.91 2.97 11.59
C GLU A 36 2.96 4.09 11.53
N GLY A 37 4.18 3.77 11.10
CA GLY A 37 5.23 4.78 10.92
C GLY A 37 4.86 5.80 9.84
N LEU A 38 4.20 5.39 8.76
CA LEU A 38 3.81 6.26 7.65
C LEU A 38 2.73 7.27 8.08
N SER A 39 1.76 6.89 8.91
CA SER A 39 0.72 7.82 9.41
C SER A 39 1.31 8.95 10.26
N SER A 40 2.40 8.69 10.98
CA SER A 40 3.13 9.74 11.70
C SER A 40 3.91 10.72 10.81
N ILE A 41 4.17 10.35 9.54
CA ILE A 41 4.96 11.14 8.59
C ILE A 41 4.06 11.96 7.68
N PHE A 42 3.03 11.33 7.11
CA PHE A 42 2.18 11.90 6.06
C PHE A 42 0.88 12.38 6.68
N THR A 43 0.91 13.55 7.32
CA THR A 43 -0.23 14.12 8.07
C THR A 43 -0.89 15.31 7.37
N GLY A 44 -0.37 15.73 6.22
CA GLY A 44 -0.89 16.87 5.47
C GLY A 44 -2.09 16.53 4.61
N LYS A 45 -2.89 17.56 4.30
CA LYS A 45 -3.99 17.45 3.34
C LYS A 45 -3.47 17.07 1.95
N TYR A 46 -4.09 16.09 1.31
CA TYR A 46 -3.64 15.50 0.04
C TYR A 46 -2.25 14.84 0.06
N GLU A 47 -1.66 14.63 1.24
CA GLU A 47 -0.49 13.77 1.38
C GLU A 47 -0.92 12.31 1.47
N GLY A 48 -0.06 11.41 0.99
CA GLY A 48 -0.26 9.99 1.22
C GLY A 48 0.90 9.12 0.77
N ALA A 49 0.92 7.91 1.31
CA ALA A 49 1.88 6.88 0.98
C ALA A 49 1.21 5.51 1.03
N GLY A 50 1.63 4.62 0.13
CA GLY A 50 1.16 3.23 0.11
C GLY A 50 2.28 2.25 0.41
N LEU A 51 2.07 1.35 1.36
CA LEU A 51 2.89 0.15 1.53
C LEU A 51 2.23 -1.02 0.76
N MET A 52 2.98 -1.59 -0.17
CA MET A 52 2.53 -2.65 -1.08
C MET A 52 3.54 -3.79 -1.16
N SER A 53 3.08 -5.01 -1.47
CA SER A 53 3.94 -6.19 -1.58
C SER A 53 4.74 -6.22 -2.90
N SER A 54 4.22 -5.59 -3.95
CA SER A 54 4.83 -5.51 -5.28
C SER A 54 4.85 -4.08 -5.81
N ALA A 55 5.74 -3.81 -6.76
CA ALA A 55 5.81 -2.49 -7.38
C ALA A 55 4.53 -2.19 -8.16
N PRO A 56 4.11 -0.90 -8.25
CA PRO A 56 2.97 -0.51 -9.06
C PRO A 56 3.11 -0.98 -10.51
N ARG A 57 2.04 -1.56 -11.05
CA ARG A 57 2.02 -2.06 -12.43
C ARG A 57 2.14 -0.92 -13.45
N PRO A 58 2.77 -1.16 -14.61
CA PRO A 58 2.77 -0.17 -15.70
C PRO A 58 1.36 0.18 -16.15
N GLY A 59 1.08 1.48 -16.34
CA GLY A 59 -0.23 1.97 -16.78
C GLY A 59 -0.83 2.93 -15.77
N PHE A 60 -2.14 2.85 -15.58
CA PHE A 60 -2.84 3.69 -14.60
C PHE A 60 -2.99 2.97 -13.27
N ASN A 61 -2.70 3.68 -12.20
CA ASN A 61 -2.80 3.22 -10.82
C ASN A 61 -3.69 4.21 -10.06
N VAL A 62 -4.82 3.73 -9.55
CA VAL A 62 -5.80 4.51 -8.80
C VAL A 62 -5.68 4.12 -7.34
N SER A 63 -5.30 5.07 -6.50
CA SER A 63 -5.29 4.91 -5.05
C SER A 63 -6.62 5.36 -4.47
N ILE A 64 -7.28 4.45 -3.78
CA ILE A 64 -8.63 4.65 -3.24
C ILE A 64 -8.80 3.82 -1.96
N ALA A 65 -9.49 4.37 -0.97
CA ALA A 65 -9.89 3.64 0.22
C ALA A 65 -11.40 3.38 0.26
N GLY A 66 -11.81 2.43 1.10
CA GLY A 66 -13.23 2.07 1.31
C GLY A 66 -13.51 0.57 1.22
N ASP A 67 -14.68 0.19 0.71
CA ASP A 67 -15.10 -1.21 0.54
C ASP A 67 -14.55 -1.81 -0.76
N SER A 68 -13.70 -2.84 -0.62
CA SER A 68 -13.19 -3.63 -1.75
C SER A 68 -14.26 -4.14 -2.71
N MET A 69 -15.44 -4.54 -2.25
CA MET A 69 -16.47 -5.09 -3.14
C MET A 69 -17.03 -4.00 -4.05
N ASP A 70 -17.27 -2.81 -3.50
CA ASP A 70 -17.77 -1.67 -4.26
C ASP A 70 -16.72 -1.11 -5.22
N ILE A 71 -15.45 -1.13 -4.81
CA ILE A 71 -14.33 -0.80 -5.69
C ILE A 71 -14.22 -1.87 -6.80
N GLY A 72 -14.29 -3.16 -6.46
CA GLY A 72 -14.13 -4.29 -7.39
C GLY A 72 -15.19 -4.36 -8.50
N LYS A 73 -16.39 -3.83 -8.27
CA LYS A 73 -17.40 -3.65 -9.32
C LYS A 73 -16.94 -2.75 -10.48
N ARG A 74 -15.91 -1.92 -10.26
CA ARG A 74 -15.43 -0.89 -11.20
C ARG A 74 -14.04 -1.17 -11.75
N PHE A 75 -13.26 -2.00 -11.06
CA PHE A 75 -11.88 -2.32 -11.43
C PHE A 75 -11.67 -3.83 -11.41
N GLN A 76 -11.16 -4.38 -12.53
CA GLN A 76 -10.91 -5.82 -12.66
C GLN A 76 -9.64 -6.29 -11.93
N GLN A 77 -8.75 -5.36 -11.59
CA GLN A 77 -7.49 -5.64 -10.90
C GLN A 77 -7.38 -4.72 -9.69
N LEU A 78 -7.45 -5.32 -8.50
CA LEU A 78 -7.28 -4.66 -7.23
C LEU A 78 -6.17 -5.35 -6.45
N GLU A 79 -5.25 -4.55 -5.95
CA GLU A 79 -4.20 -4.98 -5.04
C GLU A 79 -4.45 -4.32 -3.69
N ASP A 80 -4.39 -5.12 -2.62
CA ASP A 80 -4.47 -4.61 -1.25
C ASP A 80 -3.25 -3.74 -0.96
N VAL A 81 -3.50 -2.53 -0.43
CA VAL A 81 -2.45 -1.60 -0.05
C VAL A 81 -2.70 -1.13 1.38
N SER A 82 -1.65 -1.19 2.19
CA SER A 82 -1.64 -0.52 3.48
C SER A 82 -1.37 0.96 3.22
N GLY A 83 -2.43 1.72 2.96
CA GLY A 83 -2.38 3.13 2.58
C GLY A 83 -2.49 4.05 3.80
N VAL A 84 -1.81 5.18 3.71
CA VAL A 84 -2.00 6.33 4.60
C VAL A 84 -2.41 7.49 3.70
N TRP A 85 -3.58 8.07 4.00
CA TRP A 85 -4.12 9.21 3.28
C TRP A 85 -4.52 10.28 4.29
N GLU A 86 -4.06 11.51 4.07
CA GLU A 86 -4.34 12.66 4.95
C GLU A 86 -4.02 12.43 6.44
N GLY A 87 -3.05 11.56 6.74
CA GLY A 87 -2.66 11.21 8.12
C GLY A 87 -3.42 10.03 8.71
N GLU A 88 -4.47 9.55 8.07
CA GLU A 88 -5.29 8.46 8.58
C GLU A 88 -4.90 7.12 7.96
N MET A 89 -4.95 6.06 8.78
CA MET A 89 -4.76 4.69 8.32
C MET A 89 -6.09 4.17 7.80
N GLU A 90 -6.18 4.01 6.49
CA GLU A 90 -7.38 3.49 5.86
C GLU A 90 -7.10 2.18 5.15
N GLN A 91 -8.09 1.29 5.11
CA GLN A 91 -8.05 0.15 4.22
C GLN A 91 -8.09 0.67 2.78
N SER A 92 -6.94 0.59 2.14
CA SER A 92 -6.70 1.19 0.83
C SER A 92 -6.44 0.12 -0.21
N TYR A 93 -6.70 0.48 -1.45
CA TYR A 93 -6.50 -0.37 -2.61
C TYR A 93 -5.78 0.39 -3.69
N MET A 94 -4.95 -0.33 -4.42
CA MET A 94 -4.46 0.12 -5.71
C MET A 94 -5.25 -0.59 -6.80
N ALA A 95 -6.07 0.16 -7.51
CA ALA A 95 -6.74 -0.34 -8.69
C ALA A 95 -5.90 -0.06 -9.94
N ASN A 96 -5.72 -1.07 -10.79
CA ASN A 96 -4.91 -0.94 -11.99
C ASN A 96 -5.76 -0.93 -13.27
N PHE A 97 -5.38 -0.06 -14.21
CA PHE A 97 -5.73 -0.21 -15.62
C PHE A 97 -4.47 -0.32 -16.47
N PRO A 98 -4.52 -1.12 -17.56
CA PRO A 98 -3.38 -1.26 -18.45
C PRO A 98 -3.04 0.06 -19.15
N ARG A 99 -1.80 0.17 -19.62
CA ARG A 99 -1.26 1.36 -20.31
C ARG A 99 -2.13 1.86 -21.48
N HIS A 100 -2.78 0.96 -22.20
CA HIS A 100 -3.62 1.29 -23.36
C HIS A 100 -5.06 1.65 -22.99
N ALA A 101 -5.42 1.68 -21.71
CA ALA A 101 -6.76 2.07 -21.27
C ALA A 101 -7.05 3.52 -21.63
N ASN A 102 -8.33 3.82 -21.91
CA ASN A 102 -8.75 5.17 -22.22
C ASN A 102 -8.69 6.05 -20.95
N PRO A 103 -7.89 7.14 -20.91
CA PRO A 103 -7.74 7.96 -19.71
C PRO A 103 -9.07 8.51 -19.17
N ARG A 104 -10.02 8.88 -20.05
CA ARG A 104 -11.33 9.40 -19.61
C ARG A 104 -12.17 8.34 -18.92
N GLN A 105 -12.07 7.08 -19.36
CA GLN A 105 -12.77 5.97 -18.70
C GLN A 105 -12.17 5.68 -17.33
N VAL A 106 -10.83 5.70 -17.21
CA VAL A 106 -10.11 5.54 -15.94
C VAL A 106 -10.55 6.61 -14.94
N LEU A 107 -10.51 7.89 -15.32
CA LEU A 107 -10.92 8.99 -14.44
C LEU A 107 -12.39 8.89 -14.03
N ARG A 108 -13.28 8.45 -14.94
CA ARG A 108 -14.70 8.25 -14.64
C ARG A 108 -14.92 7.10 -13.66
N ALA A 109 -14.19 5.99 -13.82
CA ALA A 109 -14.24 4.86 -12.90
C ALA A 109 -13.73 5.27 -11.51
N ALA A 110 -12.59 5.96 -11.46
CA ALA A 110 -12.01 6.51 -10.23
C ALA A 110 -12.97 7.46 -9.50
N ALA A 111 -13.56 8.44 -10.21
CA ALA A 111 -14.53 9.37 -9.63
C ALA A 111 -15.78 8.64 -9.08
N LYS A 112 -16.33 7.67 -9.83
CA LYS A 112 -17.46 6.86 -9.37
C LYS A 112 -17.13 6.00 -8.17
N ALA A 113 -15.89 5.55 -8.04
CA ALA A 113 -15.44 4.75 -6.91
C ALA A 113 -15.24 5.64 -5.68
N GLY A 114 -14.61 6.81 -5.83
CA GLY A 114 -14.47 7.79 -4.75
C GLY A 114 -15.82 8.21 -4.18
N LYS A 115 -16.79 8.51 -5.05
CA LYS A 115 -18.17 8.81 -4.65
C LYS A 115 -18.85 7.65 -3.90
N ALA A 116 -18.66 6.42 -4.35
CA ALA A 116 -19.30 5.26 -3.73
C ALA A 116 -18.72 4.94 -2.34
N ASN A 117 -17.44 5.27 -2.12
CA ASN A 117 -16.73 5.01 -0.87
C ASN A 117 -16.63 6.24 0.03
N ASP A 118 -17.45 7.25 -0.22
CA ASP A 118 -17.46 8.51 0.54
C ASP A 118 -16.07 9.14 0.72
N GLN A 119 -15.22 9.07 -0.30
CA GLN A 119 -13.88 9.67 -0.28
C GLN A 119 -13.94 11.16 -0.65
N ASP A 120 -13.12 11.99 -0.02
CA ASP A 120 -12.98 13.41 -0.36
C ASP A 120 -12.07 13.62 -1.58
N ALA A 121 -11.11 12.72 -1.78
CA ALA A 121 -10.25 12.72 -2.94
C ALA A 121 -9.90 11.29 -3.40
N VAL A 122 -9.69 11.13 -4.71
CA VAL A 122 -9.12 9.92 -5.30
C VAL A 122 -7.90 10.31 -6.10
N PHE A 123 -6.80 9.61 -5.87
CA PHE A 123 -5.55 9.89 -6.55
C PHE A 123 -5.34 8.91 -7.72
N VAL A 124 -5.00 9.45 -8.88
CA VAL A 124 -4.71 8.66 -10.08
C VAL A 124 -3.32 8.99 -10.59
N ARG A 125 -2.49 7.96 -10.77
CA ARG A 125 -1.17 8.05 -11.41
C ARG A 125 -1.16 7.30 -12.73
N TYR A 126 -0.40 7.79 -13.69
CA TYR A 126 -0.04 7.11 -14.92
C TYR A 126 1.47 7.02 -15.06
N ASP A 127 1.98 5.79 -15.12
CA ASP A 127 3.41 5.45 -15.03
C ASP A 127 4.15 5.43 -16.37
N ASP A 128 3.53 5.88 -17.46
CA ASP A 128 4.19 5.99 -18.77
C ASP A 128 4.41 7.46 -19.18
N MET A 129 5.67 7.84 -19.20
CA MET A 129 6.09 9.20 -19.55
C MET A 129 6.18 9.47 -21.04
N ARG A 130 6.14 8.44 -21.90
CA ARG A 130 6.22 8.64 -23.35
C ARG A 130 4.95 9.29 -23.90
N ASN A 131 3.81 9.02 -23.28
CA ASN A 131 2.51 9.48 -23.73
C ASN A 131 1.79 10.22 -22.60
N ARG A 132 1.69 11.54 -22.67
CA ARG A 132 0.84 12.28 -21.73
C ARG A 132 -0.62 11.88 -21.96
N PRO A 133 -1.37 11.43 -20.95
CA PRO A 133 -2.79 11.20 -21.10
C PRO A 133 -3.53 12.51 -21.44
N ALA A 134 -4.54 12.44 -22.30
CA ALA A 134 -5.32 13.63 -22.66
C ALA A 134 -6.04 14.23 -21.45
N GLY A 135 -6.12 15.56 -21.39
CA GLY A 135 -6.75 16.32 -20.31
C GLY A 135 -5.76 17.00 -19.36
N LEU A 136 -6.25 17.39 -18.18
CA LEU A 136 -5.48 18.15 -17.18
C LEU A 136 -4.63 17.23 -16.30
N TRP A 137 -3.65 16.54 -16.87
CA TRP A 137 -2.68 15.76 -16.10
C TRP A 137 -1.47 16.60 -15.73
N GLU A 138 -0.99 16.43 -14.49
CA GLU A 138 0.15 17.13 -13.93
C GLU A 138 1.37 16.23 -13.93
N LYS A 139 2.57 16.81 -14.08
CA LYS A 139 3.81 16.06 -13.93
C LYS A 139 4.14 15.97 -12.45
N ALA A 140 4.49 14.78 -12.01
CA ALA A 140 4.96 14.51 -10.65
C ALA A 140 6.17 13.57 -10.68
N LYS A 141 6.77 13.35 -9.52
CA LYS A 141 7.77 12.31 -9.29
C LYS A 141 7.23 11.27 -8.33
N ALA A 142 7.25 10.02 -8.76
CA ALA A 142 7.04 8.89 -7.87
C ALA A 142 8.37 8.50 -7.25
N TYR A 143 8.39 8.48 -5.92
CA TYR A 143 9.49 8.01 -5.09
C TYR A 143 9.09 6.66 -4.52
N THR A 144 9.82 5.63 -4.94
CA THR A 144 9.56 4.26 -4.52
C THR A 144 10.74 3.80 -3.66
N LEU A 145 10.46 3.43 -2.41
CA LEU A 145 11.43 2.91 -1.47
C LEU A 145 11.20 1.41 -1.28
N GLN A 146 12.11 0.60 -1.82
CA GLN A 146 12.03 -0.85 -1.68
C GLN A 146 12.65 -1.28 -0.36
N THR A 147 11.87 -1.97 0.48
CA THR A 147 12.29 -2.51 1.77
C THR A 147 12.08 -4.03 1.80
N PRO A 148 12.69 -4.77 2.74
CA PRO A 148 12.43 -6.22 2.88
C PRO A 148 10.96 -6.56 3.21
N GLN A 149 10.18 -5.61 3.70
CA GLN A 149 8.78 -5.78 4.10
C GLN A 149 7.78 -5.39 3.00
N GLY A 150 8.27 -4.75 1.94
CA GLY A 150 7.43 -4.23 0.86
C GLY A 150 7.98 -2.94 0.28
N ILE A 151 7.16 -2.33 -0.55
CA ILE A 151 7.47 -1.13 -1.31
C ILE A 151 6.65 0.01 -0.74
N ILE A 152 7.32 1.08 -0.34
CA ILE A 152 6.69 2.34 0.05
C ILE A 152 6.68 3.23 -1.19
N ASP A 153 5.49 3.54 -1.69
CA ASP A 153 5.28 4.38 -2.85
C ASP A 153 4.73 5.74 -2.43
N MET A 154 5.41 6.81 -2.84
CA MET A 154 5.12 8.20 -2.46
C MET A 154 5.12 9.08 -3.71
N ILE A 155 4.21 10.04 -3.79
CA ILE A 155 4.13 10.98 -4.92
C ILE A 155 4.44 12.39 -4.43
N ASP A 156 5.41 13.04 -5.07
CA ASP A 156 5.93 14.36 -4.70
C ASP A 156 6.02 14.62 -3.17
N PRO A 157 6.55 13.65 -2.38
CA PRO A 157 6.72 13.86 -0.95
C PRO A 157 7.68 15.02 -0.68
N SER A 158 7.42 15.77 0.38
CA SER A 158 8.36 16.79 0.87
C SER A 158 9.72 16.17 1.21
N GLU A 159 10.79 16.97 1.15
CA GLU A 159 12.14 16.49 1.53
C GLU A 159 12.17 15.96 2.97
N LYS A 160 11.40 16.60 3.87
CA LYS A 160 11.21 16.15 5.25
C LYS A 160 10.59 14.75 5.30
N ASN A 161 9.51 14.51 4.56
CA ASN A 161 8.80 13.24 4.55
C ASN A 161 9.66 12.14 3.92
N LEU A 162 10.41 12.45 2.85
CA LEU A 162 11.40 11.55 2.26
C LEU A 162 12.47 11.11 3.26
N LYS A 163 13.10 12.07 3.96
CA LYS A 163 14.12 11.76 4.97
C LYS A 163 13.55 10.92 6.12
N ALA A 164 12.31 11.19 6.54
CA ALA A 164 11.64 10.44 7.58
C ALA A 164 11.34 8.99 7.14
N ALA A 165 10.82 8.80 5.93
CA ALA A 165 10.56 7.47 5.36
C ALA A 165 11.86 6.67 5.19
N ALA A 166 12.95 7.30 4.73
CA ALA A 166 14.26 6.67 4.63
C ALA A 166 14.78 6.19 6.00
N LYS A 167 14.66 7.06 7.01
CA LYS A 167 15.06 6.76 8.38
C LYS A 167 14.25 5.61 8.98
N MET A 168 12.96 5.56 8.67
CA MET A 168 12.09 4.45 9.06
C MET A 168 12.53 3.15 8.39
N ALA A 169 12.67 3.11 7.06
CA ALA A 169 13.08 1.91 6.33
C ALA A 169 14.44 1.35 6.80
N LYS A 170 15.40 2.23 7.13
CA LYS A 170 16.68 1.82 7.74
C LYS A 170 16.52 0.99 9.01
N ARG A 171 15.49 1.25 9.83
CA ARG A 171 15.20 0.47 11.04
C ARG A 171 14.71 -0.95 10.75
N PHE A 172 14.28 -1.21 9.51
CA PHE A 172 13.68 -2.49 9.09
C PHE A 172 14.50 -3.22 8.03
N GLY A 173 15.79 -2.93 7.91
CA GLY A 173 16.71 -3.62 7.00
C GLY A 173 17.17 -2.80 5.80
N GLY A 174 16.87 -1.49 5.79
CA GLY A 174 17.31 -0.58 4.74
C GLY A 174 16.33 -0.49 3.58
N GLY A 175 16.70 0.29 2.59
CA GLY A 175 15.95 0.37 1.35
C GLY A 175 16.63 1.22 0.29
N GLN A 176 16.33 0.91 -0.97
CA GLN A 176 16.84 1.63 -2.12
C GLN A 176 15.73 2.50 -2.70
N TYR A 177 16.05 3.78 -2.92
CA TYR A 177 15.16 4.68 -3.62
C TYR A 177 15.29 4.51 -5.11
N THR A 178 14.14 4.50 -5.77
CA THR A 178 14.01 4.78 -7.19
C THR A 178 13.10 5.98 -7.35
N VAL A 179 13.44 6.86 -8.28
CA VAL A 179 12.64 8.03 -8.62
C VAL A 179 12.32 7.94 -10.09
N LYS A 180 11.04 8.04 -10.42
CA LYS A 180 10.60 8.08 -11.82
C LYS A 180 9.62 9.23 -12.02
N PRO A 181 9.69 9.93 -13.15
CA PRO A 181 8.66 10.89 -13.51
C PRO A 181 7.37 10.15 -13.86
N VAL A 182 6.24 10.74 -13.48
CA VAL A 182 4.90 10.18 -13.69
C VAL A 182 3.90 11.29 -14.02
N TRP A 183 2.74 10.92 -14.54
CA TRP A 183 1.61 11.83 -14.69
C TRP A 183 0.58 11.57 -13.60
N THR A 184 0.00 12.62 -13.04
CA THR A 184 -0.96 12.50 -11.93
C THR A 184 -2.22 13.31 -12.18
N ARG A 185 -3.29 12.87 -11.51
CA ARG A 185 -4.55 13.58 -11.43
C ARG A 185 -5.17 13.34 -10.05
N LEU A 186 -5.48 14.42 -9.35
CA LEU A 186 -6.29 14.38 -8.14
C LEU A 186 -7.76 14.63 -8.51
N LEU A 187 -8.65 13.74 -8.07
CA LEU A 187 -10.08 13.86 -8.25
C LEU A 187 -10.73 14.19 -6.91
N GLU A 188 -11.09 15.45 -6.72
CA GLU A 188 -11.73 15.94 -5.50
C GLU A 188 -13.27 15.93 -5.61
N ARG A 189 -13.93 15.59 -4.50
CA ARG A 189 -15.36 15.73 -4.28
C ARG A 189 -15.84 17.16 -4.55
N GLY A 190 -17.01 17.30 -5.16
CA GLY A 190 -17.62 18.59 -5.47
C GLY A 190 -16.99 19.34 -6.66
N LYS A 191 -15.80 18.92 -7.13
CA LYS A 191 -15.20 19.37 -8.39
C LYS A 191 -15.32 18.32 -9.48
N HIS A 192 -15.10 17.05 -9.14
CA HIS A 192 -15.02 15.95 -10.10
C HIS A 192 -16.15 14.91 -9.95
N TYR A 193 -16.78 14.81 -8.78
CA TYR A 193 -17.91 13.90 -8.51
C TYR A 193 -18.78 14.32 -7.33
#